data_AF-A0A942Q1Y8-F1
#
_entry.id   AF-A0A942Q1Y8-F1
#
_cell.length_a   1.000
_cell.length_b   1.000
_cell.length_c   1.000
_cell.angle_alpha   90.00
_cell.angle_beta   90.00
_cell.angle_gamma   90.00
#
_symmetry.space_group_name_H-M   'P 1'
#
loop_
_entity.id
_entity.type
_entity.pdbx_description
1 polymer ?
#
loop_
_entity_poly.entity_id
_entity_poly.type
_entity_poly.pdbx_seq_one_letter_code
_entity_poly.pdbx_strand_id
1 'polypeptide(L)'
;PASAETGRALPSGFTVHDDETVYVVADASGVPRETVVIDWLRVDGDGTVEVFDPGTVTSPEALEDSLEPRVSTDGVTWTLDVNSRRDFFYRATTQEQLPIEIDAVYYLDGRRTTPGDLAGASGRVRIEVTVTNRLRVEEEVTYTGADGLIRSGQAEYWVPMLAPVMIEVDGTRFTDIVADAEIVSVSGSTVSHTFMAFPQPETTVVIEMTGDDIEIEPIVVSVFPKMAGSPDFSVTDQLAELRDGLGGLKQLSEGHHHILGGMADGIDPAQYAGIGDAAAGFERLAAGSRDLGAGVSGLANLLDAQIAYLNSVIAQLRGHDHRPIAEIPAAIKALGGDVRETKADVDGMVELLDGQIAYLDAIAASNAGLETSAWALADASADTTHTAAAVEIATGLSAQSQMLTALRDGDDAMGMPLGLTGTRSALTELSSSLTRIADSLDALAAGTAPLIALPGQFNSLAVALETLRDGGPVPGGQRMPGLTASRDGLADAARGLEGVSSGIVLAADALEPLEELPGMLGQLRDALLAVRDGGTLAGAKVPGVSTTTLALSEISTKLGEGIDESNLGEVVVSRMEEAAEAYDTFLGKPDGATGDVRFIFKLDGIAADGE
;
A
#
# COMPACT_ATOMS: atom_id res chain seq x y z
N PRO A 1 -31.84 66.65 68.49
CA PRO A 1 -31.40 65.57 67.58
C PRO A 1 -31.01 66.18 66.24
N ALA A 2 -29.73 66.54 66.12
CA ALA A 2 -29.17 67.11 64.90
C ALA A 2 -29.20 66.04 63.81
N SER A 3 -29.83 66.39 62.69
CA SER A 3 -29.78 65.64 61.45
C SER A 3 -28.33 65.55 61.01
N ALA A 4 -27.87 64.39 60.53
CA ALA A 4 -26.59 64.27 59.84
C ALA A 4 -26.58 65.25 58.65
N GLU A 5 -25.61 66.17 58.61
CA GLU A 5 -25.42 67.12 57.50
C GLU A 5 -24.61 66.46 56.38
N THR A 6 -25.00 65.26 55.94
CA THR A 6 -24.34 64.59 54.83
C THR A 6 -24.90 65.10 53.50
N GLY A 7 -24.04 65.70 52.67
CA GLY A 7 -24.29 65.92 51.23
C GLY A 7 -25.12 67.15 50.90
N ARG A 8 -24.57 68.36 51.14
CA ARG A 8 -25.12 69.57 50.54
C ARG A 8 -24.43 69.79 49.20
N ALA A 9 -25.09 69.38 48.12
CA ALA A 9 -24.64 69.64 46.76
C ALA A 9 -24.28 71.13 46.58
N LEU A 10 -23.14 71.39 45.95
CA LEU A 10 -22.68 72.75 45.68
C LEU A 10 -23.76 73.54 44.91
N PRO A 11 -23.98 74.84 45.24
CA PRO A 11 -24.93 75.65 44.51
C PRO A 11 -24.54 75.74 43.03
N SER A 12 -25.53 75.78 42.14
CA SER A 12 -25.30 75.93 40.70
C SER A 12 -24.47 77.19 40.41
N GLY A 13 -23.34 77.03 39.71
CA GLY A 13 -22.41 78.12 39.39
C GLY A 13 -21.13 78.14 40.24
N PHE A 14 -21.01 77.24 41.22
CA PHE A 14 -19.76 76.99 41.94
C PHE A 14 -19.15 75.65 41.54
N THR A 15 -17.82 75.60 41.46
CA THR A 15 -17.04 74.37 41.38
C THR A 15 -15.95 74.40 42.43
N VAL A 16 -15.68 73.26 43.05
CA VAL A 16 -14.62 73.13 44.06
C VAL A 16 -13.63 72.09 43.57
N HIS A 17 -12.36 72.43 43.63
CA HIS A 17 -11.27 71.47 43.61
C HIS A 17 -10.62 71.45 44.99
N ASP A 18 -10.41 70.26 45.52
CA ASP A 18 -9.86 70.01 46.85
C ASP A 18 -8.49 69.34 46.75
N ASP A 19 -7.44 70.03 47.16
CA ASP A 19 -6.05 69.52 47.21
C ASP A 19 -5.71 69.18 48.68
N GLU A 20 -5.84 67.90 49.04
CA GLU A 20 -5.61 67.38 50.40
C GLU A 20 -4.15 66.94 50.58
N THR A 21 -3.47 67.46 51.59
CA THR A 21 -2.13 67.02 51.98
C THR A 21 -2.10 66.52 53.42
N VAL A 22 -1.87 65.23 53.58
CA VAL A 22 -1.80 64.55 54.88
C VAL A 22 -0.36 64.49 55.36
N TYR A 23 0.00 65.33 56.32
CA TYR A 23 1.28 65.30 57.00
C TYR A 23 1.24 64.33 58.17
N VAL A 24 2.13 63.34 58.16
CA VAL A 24 2.28 62.37 59.24
C VAL A 24 3.62 62.60 59.91
N VAL A 25 3.60 63.06 61.16
CA VAL A 25 4.81 63.16 61.98
C VAL A 25 4.97 61.86 62.74
N ALA A 26 6.06 61.15 62.46
CA ALA A 26 6.37 59.86 63.04
C ALA A 26 7.67 59.90 63.83
N ASP A 27 7.85 58.95 64.75
CA ASP A 27 9.18 58.75 65.33
C ASP A 27 10.18 58.20 64.31
N ALA A 28 11.46 58.12 64.71
CA ALA A 28 12.52 57.64 63.85
C ALA A 28 12.31 56.19 63.37
N SER A 29 11.45 55.39 64.01
CA SER A 29 11.08 54.03 63.56
C SER A 29 9.90 54.00 62.59
N GLY A 30 9.21 55.14 62.38
CA GLY A 30 8.04 55.23 61.50
C GLY A 30 6.69 55.16 62.22
N VAL A 31 6.66 55.08 63.56
CA VAL A 31 5.39 55.05 64.32
C VAL A 31 4.76 56.45 64.33
N PRO A 32 3.53 56.63 63.80
CA PRO A 32 2.86 57.93 63.76
C PRO A 32 2.55 58.48 65.16
N ARG A 33 2.79 59.77 65.36
CA ARG A 33 2.42 60.51 66.58
C ARG A 33 1.29 61.49 66.34
N GLU A 34 1.33 62.17 65.20
CA GLU A 34 0.37 63.19 64.82
C GLU A 34 0.13 63.13 63.31
N THR A 35 -1.14 63.14 62.93
CA THR A 35 -1.58 63.24 61.54
C THR A 35 -2.34 64.54 61.38
N VAL A 36 -1.77 65.43 60.57
CA VAL A 36 -2.33 66.74 60.24
C VAL A 36 -2.77 66.70 58.79
N VAL A 37 -4.02 67.04 58.53
CA VAL A 37 -4.55 67.20 57.17
C VAL A 37 -4.57 68.69 56.86
N ILE A 38 -4.05 69.06 55.70
CA ILE A 38 -4.13 70.41 55.16
C ILE A 38 -4.90 70.34 53.85
N ASP A 39 -6.06 70.99 53.83
CA ASP A 39 -6.90 71.06 52.65
C ASP A 39 -6.76 72.42 51.99
N TRP A 40 -6.55 72.38 50.68
CA TRP A 40 -6.55 73.54 49.80
C TRP A 40 -7.80 73.51 48.93
N LEU A 41 -8.84 74.20 49.40
CA LEU A 41 -10.10 74.35 48.70
C LEU A 41 -10.00 75.49 47.68
N ARG A 42 -10.02 75.13 46.40
CA ARG A 42 -10.07 76.04 45.26
C ARG A 42 -11.51 76.17 44.79
N VAL A 43 -12.13 77.28 45.15
CA VAL A 43 -13.54 77.53 44.87
C VAL A 43 -13.66 78.54 43.74
N ASP A 44 -14.18 78.09 42.60
CA ASP A 44 -14.54 78.96 41.47
C ASP A 44 -16.03 79.30 41.54
N GLY A 45 -16.38 80.56 41.31
CA GLY A 45 -17.75 81.07 41.37
C GLY A 45 -17.83 82.53 41.83
N ASP A 46 -19.05 83.05 41.98
CA ASP A 46 -19.30 84.43 42.42
C ASP A 46 -20.37 84.46 43.53
N GLY A 47 -20.03 85.08 44.66
CA GLY A 47 -20.91 85.24 45.82
C GLY A 47 -20.50 84.39 47.03
N THR A 48 -21.39 84.32 48.02
CA THR A 48 -21.17 83.54 49.24
C THR A 48 -21.63 82.09 49.06
N VAL A 49 -20.78 81.13 49.41
CA VAL A 49 -21.06 79.68 49.36
C VAL A 49 -20.73 79.02 50.69
N GLU A 50 -21.50 78.00 51.07
CA GLU A 50 -21.16 77.10 52.16
C GLU A 50 -20.58 75.82 51.55
N VAL A 51 -19.31 75.53 51.86
CA VAL A 51 -18.62 74.31 51.43
C VAL A 51 -18.57 73.38 52.63
N PHE A 52 -19.21 72.22 52.49
CA PHE A 52 -19.12 71.13 53.47
C PHE A 52 -18.05 70.16 53.01
N ASP A 53 -17.04 69.99 53.85
CA ASP A 53 -15.93 69.09 53.64
C ASP A 53 -16.04 67.88 54.60
N PRO A 54 -16.34 66.68 54.08
CA PRO A 54 -16.58 65.50 54.89
C PRO A 54 -15.29 64.94 55.48
N GLY A 55 -15.34 64.48 56.72
CA GLY A 55 -14.19 63.88 57.37
C GLY A 55 -14.21 63.95 58.89
N THR A 56 -13.71 62.91 59.56
CA THR A 56 -13.56 62.92 61.01
C THR A 56 -12.32 63.70 61.41
N VAL A 57 -12.51 64.97 61.78
CA VAL A 57 -11.39 65.88 62.12
C VAL A 57 -11.54 66.52 63.50
N THR A 58 -10.40 66.85 64.11
CA THR A 58 -10.30 67.61 65.37
C THR A 58 -9.52 68.91 65.19
N SER A 59 -9.99 69.96 65.87
CA SER A 59 -9.38 71.29 65.87
C SER A 59 -9.11 71.87 64.47
N PRO A 60 -10.12 71.95 63.57
CA PRO A 60 -9.93 72.62 62.28
C PRO A 60 -9.65 74.12 62.48
N GLU A 61 -8.67 74.64 61.74
CA GLU A 61 -8.21 76.03 61.83
C GLU A 61 -7.86 76.54 60.43
N ALA A 62 -8.43 77.69 60.05
CA ALA A 62 -8.06 78.38 58.81
C ALA A 62 -6.64 78.95 58.93
N LEU A 63 -5.81 78.76 57.91
CA LEU A 63 -4.37 79.11 57.97
C LEU A 63 -4.09 80.58 57.67
N GLU A 64 -4.83 81.16 56.72
CA GLU A 64 -4.62 82.54 56.26
C GLU A 64 -5.74 83.51 56.67
N ASP A 65 -6.89 82.97 57.06
CA ASP A 65 -8.11 83.70 57.36
C ASP A 65 -8.53 83.57 58.82
N SER A 66 -9.20 84.58 59.37
CA SER A 66 -9.83 84.50 60.70
C SER A 66 -11.27 83.96 60.62
N LEU A 67 -11.52 82.98 59.75
CA LEU A 67 -12.83 82.34 59.61
C LEU A 67 -13.02 81.26 60.68
N GLU A 68 -14.21 81.22 61.29
CA GLU A 68 -14.57 80.18 62.25
C GLU A 68 -15.30 79.03 61.53
N PRO A 69 -14.83 77.77 61.66
CA PRO A 69 -15.50 76.62 61.07
C PRO A 69 -16.78 76.25 61.84
N ARG A 70 -17.74 75.65 61.14
CA ARG A 70 -18.80 74.87 61.80
C ARG A 70 -18.43 73.40 61.75
N VAL A 71 -18.03 72.85 62.89
CA VAL A 71 -17.59 71.46 63.01
C VAL A 71 -18.78 70.56 63.35
N SER A 72 -18.91 69.45 62.63
CA SER A 72 -19.87 68.38 62.89
C SER A 72 -19.13 67.07 63.13
N THR A 73 -19.85 65.98 63.46
CA THR A 73 -19.22 64.64 63.54
C THR A 73 -18.80 64.10 62.18
N ASP A 74 -19.38 64.63 61.11
CA ASP A 74 -19.28 64.06 59.77
C ASP A 74 -18.38 64.91 58.85
N GLY A 75 -17.86 66.04 59.33
CA GLY A 75 -17.08 66.99 58.53
C GLY A 75 -17.07 68.43 59.08
N VAL A 76 -16.46 69.33 58.32
CA VAL A 76 -16.36 70.76 58.61
C VAL A 76 -17.05 71.59 57.53
N THR A 77 -17.82 72.61 57.92
CA THR A 77 -18.42 73.57 56.99
C THR A 77 -17.75 74.93 57.07
N TRP A 78 -17.36 75.45 55.92
CA TRP A 78 -16.79 76.77 55.74
C TRP A 78 -17.75 77.67 54.95
N THR A 79 -18.01 78.89 55.45
CA THR A 79 -18.74 79.93 54.69
C THR A 79 -17.73 80.84 54.02
N LEU A 80 -17.70 80.83 52.69
CA LEU A 80 -16.70 81.51 51.88
C LEU A 80 -17.35 82.54 50.96
N ASP A 81 -16.84 83.77 50.97
CA ASP A 81 -17.13 84.77 49.94
C ASP A 81 -16.14 84.61 48.77
N VAL A 82 -16.66 84.41 47.56
CA VAL A 82 -15.87 84.12 46.35
C VAL A 82 -16.13 85.20 45.29
N ASN A 83 -15.07 85.64 44.63
CA ASN A 83 -15.14 86.57 43.49
C ASN A 83 -14.29 86.01 42.35
N SER A 84 -14.93 85.39 41.37
CA SER A 84 -14.36 84.52 40.33
C SER A 84 -13.66 83.26 40.86
N ARG A 85 -12.66 83.41 41.75
CA ARG A 85 -11.91 82.30 42.37
C ARG A 85 -11.50 82.67 43.79
N ARG A 86 -11.47 81.69 44.68
CA ARG A 86 -10.86 81.79 46.00
C ARG A 86 -10.06 80.53 46.32
N ASP A 87 -8.83 80.72 46.74
CA ASP A 87 -8.00 79.71 47.38
C ASP A 87 -8.20 79.81 48.89
N PHE A 88 -8.59 78.71 49.53
CA PHE A 88 -8.83 78.64 50.97
C PHE A 88 -8.08 77.46 51.57
N PHE A 89 -7.28 77.73 52.61
CA PHE A 89 -6.46 76.72 53.26
C PHE A 89 -6.87 76.57 54.71
N TYR A 90 -7.08 75.33 55.15
CA TYR A 90 -7.27 75.02 56.56
C TYR A 90 -6.49 73.78 56.94
N ARG A 91 -6.14 73.68 58.22
CA ARG A 91 -5.56 72.46 58.78
C ARG A 91 -6.50 71.84 59.78
N ALA A 92 -6.46 70.53 59.91
CA ALA A 92 -7.10 69.80 60.99
C ALA A 92 -6.24 68.60 61.41
N THR A 93 -6.61 67.96 62.51
CA THR A 93 -5.95 66.72 62.97
C THR A 93 -6.92 65.56 62.84
N THR A 94 -6.40 64.36 62.58
CA THR A 94 -7.24 63.16 62.42
C THR A 94 -6.58 61.92 63.02
N GLN A 95 -7.39 60.92 63.33
CA GLN A 95 -6.98 59.59 63.79
C GLN A 95 -7.43 58.49 62.83
N GLU A 96 -7.87 58.85 61.62
CA GLU A 96 -8.24 57.89 60.58
C GLU A 96 -7.04 57.01 60.19
N GLN A 97 -7.33 55.78 59.78
CA GLN A 97 -6.30 54.79 59.47
C GLN A 97 -5.58 55.15 58.17
N LEU A 98 -4.26 55.38 58.25
CA LEU A 98 -3.44 55.69 57.08
C LEU A 98 -3.42 54.53 56.06
N PRO A 99 -3.47 54.83 54.75
CA PRO A 99 -3.41 53.82 53.68
C PRO A 99 -2.02 53.19 53.52
N ILE A 100 -1.00 53.87 54.07
CA ILE A 100 0.41 53.50 53.97
C ILE A 100 1.00 53.44 55.37
N GLU A 101 1.87 52.46 55.59
CA GLU A 101 2.67 52.29 56.79
C GLU A 101 4.16 52.38 56.42
N ILE A 102 4.92 53.11 57.24
CA ILE A 102 6.37 53.27 57.09
C ILE A 102 7.04 52.64 58.30
N ASP A 103 7.99 51.75 58.08
CA ASP A 103 8.84 51.14 59.12
C ASP A 103 10.31 51.38 58.79
N ALA A 104 11.05 52.00 59.71
CA ALA A 104 12.46 52.29 59.56
C ALA A 104 13.30 51.50 60.57
N VAL A 105 14.18 50.63 60.05
CA VAL A 105 15.05 49.77 60.85
C VAL A 105 16.50 50.15 60.66
N TYR A 106 17.22 50.25 61.78
CA TYR A 106 18.60 50.71 61.82
C TYR A 106 19.54 49.60 62.28
N TYR A 107 20.75 49.60 61.71
CA TYR A 107 21.83 48.72 62.11
C TYR A 107 23.14 49.51 62.26
N LEU A 108 23.91 49.20 63.31
CA LEU A 108 25.28 49.69 63.52
C LEU A 108 26.23 48.49 63.54
N ASP A 109 27.25 48.53 62.68
CA ASP A 109 28.22 47.44 62.48
C ASP A 109 27.55 46.07 62.26
N GLY A 110 26.43 46.07 61.52
CA GLY A 110 25.65 44.88 61.18
C GLY A 110 24.74 44.35 62.30
N ARG A 111 24.62 45.05 63.43
CA ARG A 111 23.68 44.70 64.51
C ARG A 111 22.49 45.65 64.52
N ARG A 112 21.28 45.09 64.57
CA ARG A 112 20.05 45.88 64.72
C ARG A 112 20.14 46.72 66.00
N THR A 113 19.87 48.00 65.89
CA THR A 113 20.03 48.98 66.97
C THR A 113 18.79 49.87 67.07
N THR A 114 18.61 50.53 68.21
CA THR A 114 17.54 51.53 68.35
C THR A 114 18.01 52.87 67.79
N PRO A 115 17.10 53.76 67.34
CA PRO A 115 17.46 55.09 66.87
C PRO A 115 18.34 55.86 67.86
N GLY A 116 18.00 55.84 69.16
CA GLY A 116 18.78 56.57 70.19
C GLY A 116 20.21 56.06 70.38
N ASP A 117 20.49 54.79 70.08
CA ASP A 117 21.83 54.21 70.20
C ASP A 117 22.75 54.57 69.01
N LEU A 118 22.19 55.12 67.92
CA LEU A 118 22.97 55.60 66.78
C LEU A 118 23.55 57.00 67.01
N ALA A 119 22.86 57.85 67.77
CA ALA A 119 23.24 59.24 67.97
C ALA A 119 24.67 59.38 68.54
N GLY A 120 25.55 60.08 67.81
CA GLY A 120 26.94 60.31 68.20
C GLY A 120 27.84 59.07 68.19
N ALA A 121 27.34 57.92 67.73
CA ALA A 121 28.15 56.72 67.53
C ALA A 121 29.06 56.88 66.29
N SER A 122 30.02 55.97 66.12
CA SER A 122 30.83 55.86 64.91
C SER A 122 30.84 54.40 64.45
N GLY A 123 30.72 54.16 63.15
CA GLY A 123 30.68 52.80 62.59
C GLY A 123 29.95 52.73 61.25
N ARG A 124 29.71 51.50 60.77
CA ARG A 124 28.95 51.27 59.54
C ARG A 124 27.46 51.23 59.86
N VAL A 125 26.71 52.20 59.34
CA VAL A 125 25.26 52.32 59.48
C VAL A 125 24.56 51.71 58.26
N ARG A 126 23.46 51.01 58.51
CA ARG A 126 22.49 50.58 57.49
C ARG A 126 21.11 51.01 57.93
N ILE A 127 20.37 51.66 57.04
CA ILE A 127 18.98 52.09 57.24
C ILE A 127 18.13 51.35 56.22
N GLU A 128 17.11 50.66 56.68
CA GLU A 128 16.10 50.00 55.86
C GLU A 128 14.76 50.71 56.09
N VAL A 129 14.17 51.28 55.05
CA VAL A 129 12.85 51.92 55.12
C VAL A 129 11.88 51.10 54.30
N THR A 130 10.89 50.50 54.96
CA THR A 130 9.85 49.69 54.33
C THR A 130 8.57 50.51 54.23
N VAL A 131 8.04 50.61 53.01
CA VAL A 131 6.74 51.22 52.71
C VAL A 131 5.75 50.10 52.47
N THR A 132 4.66 50.05 53.22
CA THR A 132 3.60 49.03 53.11
C THR A 132 2.28 49.67 52.71
N ASN A 133 1.68 49.17 51.63
CA ASN A 133 0.38 49.57 51.12
C ASN A 133 -0.73 48.68 51.67
N ARG A 134 -1.73 49.29 52.30
CA ARG A 134 -2.84 48.59 52.94
C ARG A 134 -4.11 48.56 52.07
N LEU A 135 -4.12 49.23 50.93
CA LEU A 135 -5.29 49.35 50.05
C LEU A 135 -5.38 48.18 49.06
N ARG A 136 -5.73 46.99 49.56
CA ARG A 136 -5.94 45.79 48.72
C ARG A 136 -7.32 45.82 48.07
N VAL A 137 -7.38 45.51 46.78
CA VAL A 137 -8.60 45.38 45.98
C VAL A 137 -8.67 43.97 45.40
N GLU A 138 -9.85 43.36 45.50
CA GLU A 138 -10.20 42.11 44.83
C GLU A 138 -11.48 42.35 44.03
N GLU A 139 -11.44 42.16 42.72
CA GLU A 139 -12.61 42.32 41.84
C GLU A 139 -12.59 41.33 40.66
N GLU A 140 -13.78 41.01 40.15
CA GLU A 140 -13.90 40.23 38.92
C GLU A 140 -13.86 41.17 37.71
N VAL A 141 -12.90 40.94 36.83
CA VAL A 141 -12.72 41.72 35.59
C VAL A 141 -13.03 40.88 34.38
N THR A 142 -13.50 41.52 33.31
CA THR A 142 -13.72 40.87 32.02
C THR A 142 -12.66 41.27 31.02
N TYR A 143 -12.18 40.30 30.24
CA TYR A 143 -11.19 40.51 29.19
C TYR A 143 -11.52 39.67 27.96
N THR A 144 -11.00 40.07 26.80
CA THR A 144 -11.14 39.29 25.57
C THR A 144 -10.06 38.20 25.58
N GLY A 145 -10.48 36.93 25.60
CA GLY A 145 -9.56 35.82 25.44
C GLY A 145 -8.96 35.77 24.04
N ALA A 146 -7.88 35.02 23.89
CA ALA A 146 -7.16 34.88 22.63
C ALA A 146 -8.12 34.44 21.51
N ASP A 147 -9.08 33.56 21.79
CA ASP A 147 -10.09 33.07 20.84
C ASP A 147 -11.17 34.11 20.45
N GLY A 148 -11.07 35.33 20.98
CA GLY A 148 -12.02 36.42 20.76
C GLY A 148 -13.25 36.35 21.66
N LEU A 149 -13.34 35.37 22.57
CA LEU A 149 -14.46 35.23 23.49
C LEU A 149 -14.21 36.07 24.75
N ILE A 150 -15.25 36.71 25.27
CA ILE A 150 -15.17 37.42 26.56
C ILE A 150 -15.10 36.39 27.68
N ARG A 151 -14.11 36.55 28.56
CA ARG A 151 -13.89 35.74 29.76
C ARG A 151 -13.89 36.64 30.99
N SER A 152 -14.04 36.05 32.17
CA SER A 152 -13.83 36.73 33.44
C SER A 152 -12.65 36.13 34.20
N GLY A 153 -11.91 37.00 34.89
CA GLY A 153 -10.78 36.67 35.73
C GLY A 153 -10.86 37.42 37.06
N GLN A 154 -10.25 36.87 38.10
CA GLN A 154 -10.12 37.57 39.37
C GLN A 154 -8.88 38.45 39.34
N ALA A 155 -9.06 39.75 39.57
CA ALA A 155 -8.00 40.72 39.72
C ALA A 155 -7.73 40.94 41.21
N GLU A 156 -6.47 40.82 41.61
CA GLU A 156 -6.00 41.17 42.95
C GLU A 156 -4.83 42.13 42.81
N TYR A 157 -4.98 43.33 43.37
CA TYR A 157 -3.94 44.37 43.32
C TYR A 157 -4.04 45.31 44.53
N TRP A 158 -3.00 46.12 44.74
CA TRP A 158 -3.04 47.23 45.69
C TRP A 158 -3.17 48.53 44.93
N VAL A 159 -4.03 49.44 45.43
CA VAL A 159 -4.22 50.77 44.85
C VAL A 159 -2.84 51.42 44.66
N PRO A 160 -2.42 51.72 43.43
CA PRO A 160 -1.09 52.24 43.14
C PRO A 160 -0.73 53.48 43.96
N MET A 161 0.38 53.39 44.69
CA MET A 161 0.89 54.46 45.53
C MET A 161 2.38 54.63 45.21
N LEU A 162 2.76 55.69 44.51
CA LEU A 162 4.16 56.04 44.30
C LEU A 162 4.67 56.75 45.55
N ALA A 163 5.68 56.17 46.20
CA ALA A 163 6.22 56.64 47.46
C ALA A 163 7.72 57.01 47.36
N PRO A 164 8.09 58.20 46.88
CA PRO A 164 9.48 58.63 46.92
C PRO A 164 9.98 58.78 48.37
N VAL A 165 10.98 57.98 48.74
CA VAL A 165 11.67 58.01 50.04
C VAL A 165 12.93 58.85 49.92
N MET A 166 12.96 60.00 50.56
CA MET A 166 14.11 60.91 50.57
C MET A 166 14.89 60.76 51.87
N ILE A 167 16.18 60.44 51.75
CA ILE A 167 17.14 60.38 52.84
C ILE A 167 18.27 61.36 52.54
N GLU A 168 18.42 62.35 53.40
CA GLU A 168 19.52 63.31 53.34
C GLU A 168 20.70 62.82 54.16
N VAL A 169 21.90 62.91 53.59
CA VAL A 169 23.15 62.45 54.21
C VAL A 169 24.14 63.59 54.25
N ASP A 170 24.65 63.93 55.44
CA ASP A 170 25.70 64.93 55.61
C ASP A 170 27.07 64.35 55.21
N GLY A 171 27.60 64.80 54.08
CA GLY A 171 28.90 64.38 53.54
C GLY A 171 30.11 64.83 54.36
N THR A 172 29.93 65.62 55.43
CA THR A 172 31.01 65.90 56.41
C THR A 172 31.11 64.85 57.51
N ARG A 173 30.03 64.11 57.78
CA ARG A 173 29.92 63.08 58.83
C ARG A 173 29.91 61.67 58.29
N PHE A 174 29.45 61.49 57.05
CA PHE A 174 29.35 60.18 56.40
C PHE A 174 30.26 60.04 55.19
N THR A 175 30.82 58.84 55.05
CA THR A 175 31.67 58.39 53.95
C THR A 175 31.24 56.99 53.51
N ASP A 176 31.79 56.50 52.39
CA ASP A 176 31.48 55.16 51.86
C ASP A 176 29.97 54.86 51.73
N ILE A 177 29.21 55.84 51.21
CA ILE A 177 27.77 55.72 51.00
C ILE A 177 27.51 54.75 49.84
N VAL A 178 26.75 53.68 50.14
CA VAL A 178 26.27 52.67 49.22
C VAL A 178 24.74 52.73 49.23
N ALA A 179 24.18 53.24 48.14
CA ALA A 179 22.75 53.41 47.92
C ALA A 179 22.44 53.11 46.46
N ASP A 180 21.29 52.47 46.20
CA ASP A 180 20.73 52.27 44.85
C ASP A 180 19.55 53.22 44.63
N ALA A 181 19.77 54.51 44.86
CA ALA A 181 18.75 55.54 44.72
C ALA A 181 18.63 55.98 43.26
N GLU A 182 17.41 56.10 42.73
CA GLU A 182 17.17 56.52 41.34
C GLU A 182 17.57 57.99 41.11
N ILE A 183 17.40 58.85 42.11
CA ILE A 183 17.78 60.26 42.05
C ILE A 183 18.75 60.58 43.18
N VAL A 184 19.90 61.12 42.81
CA VAL A 184 20.90 61.65 43.74
C VAL A 184 21.16 63.10 43.40
N SER A 185 21.07 63.98 44.40
CA SER A 185 21.40 65.39 44.26
C SER A 185 22.29 65.88 45.39
N VAL A 186 23.14 66.86 45.12
CA VAL A 186 24.10 67.40 46.08
C VAL A 186 23.86 68.88 46.27
N SER A 187 23.69 69.32 47.51
CA SER A 187 23.50 70.72 47.89
C SER A 187 24.44 71.07 49.04
N GLY A 188 25.50 71.84 48.75
CA GLY A 188 26.53 72.15 49.75
C GLY A 188 27.30 70.91 50.18
N SER A 189 27.20 70.54 51.45
CA SER A 189 27.76 69.31 52.03
C SER A 189 26.76 68.15 52.13
N THR A 190 25.47 68.37 51.83
CA THR A 190 24.43 67.35 51.96
C THR A 190 24.17 66.64 50.63
N VAL A 191 24.07 65.33 50.67
CA VAL A 191 23.70 64.46 49.55
C VAL A 191 22.29 63.92 49.81
N SER A 192 21.34 64.26 48.94
CA SER A 192 19.97 63.75 49.01
C SER A 192 19.84 62.53 48.11
N HIS A 193 19.44 61.41 48.70
CA HIS A 193 19.12 60.15 48.03
C HIS A 193 17.60 59.98 48.01
N THR A 194 17.00 59.95 46.82
CA THR A 194 15.57 59.69 46.65
C THR A 194 15.37 58.33 45.99
N PHE A 195 14.70 57.44 46.71
CA PHE A 195 14.33 56.10 46.24
C PHE A 195 12.87 56.08 45.82
N MET A 196 12.55 55.52 44.65
CA MET A 196 11.18 55.42 44.14
C MET A 196 10.54 54.12 44.62
N ALA A 197 9.89 54.13 45.78
CA ALA A 197 9.16 52.95 46.25
C ALA A 197 7.78 52.85 45.59
N PHE A 198 7.43 51.66 45.09
CA PHE A 198 6.09 51.35 44.58
C PHE A 198 5.56 50.07 45.25
N PRO A 199 4.97 50.17 46.46
CA PRO A 199 4.54 49.01 47.25
C PRO A 199 3.38 48.24 46.64
N GLN A 200 3.63 46.95 46.33
CA GLN A 200 2.66 45.97 45.83
C GLN A 200 2.91 44.58 46.48
N PRO A 201 2.61 44.34 47.77
CA PRO A 201 2.06 45.22 48.81
C PRO A 201 3.09 46.04 49.60
N GLU A 202 4.37 45.68 49.55
CA GLU A 202 5.43 46.29 50.34
C GLU A 202 6.70 46.49 49.49
N THR A 203 7.46 47.54 49.78
CA THR A 203 8.75 47.82 49.14
C THR A 203 9.73 48.37 50.18
N THR A 204 10.91 47.77 50.30
CA THR A 204 11.97 48.22 51.21
C THR A 204 13.10 48.86 50.41
N VAL A 205 13.52 50.05 50.83
CA VAL A 205 14.70 50.74 50.31
C VAL A 205 15.81 50.72 51.35
N VAL A 206 17.07 50.66 50.90
CA VAL A 206 18.22 50.46 51.78
C VAL A 206 19.32 51.45 51.44
N ILE A 207 19.90 52.06 52.47
CA ILE A 207 21.11 52.86 52.37
C ILE A 207 22.13 52.42 53.43
N GLU A 208 23.38 52.26 53.02
CA GLU A 208 24.48 51.96 53.92
C GLU A 208 25.57 53.02 53.83
N MET A 209 26.18 53.39 54.95
CA MET A 209 27.19 54.45 55.00
C MET A 209 28.11 54.24 56.22
N THR A 210 29.31 54.80 56.20
CA THR A 210 30.22 54.83 57.36
C THR A 210 30.17 56.23 57.97
N GLY A 211 29.72 56.32 59.22
CA GLY A 211 29.60 57.60 59.93
C GLY A 211 30.58 57.72 61.10
N ASP A 212 31.00 58.96 61.37
CA ASP A 212 31.62 59.39 62.63
C ASP A 212 30.77 60.55 63.19
N ASP A 213 30.50 60.55 64.50
CA ASP A 213 29.50 61.45 65.12
C ASP A 213 28.14 61.37 64.39
N ILE A 214 27.58 60.16 64.34
CA ILE A 214 26.38 59.83 63.55
C ILE A 214 25.19 60.70 63.98
N GLU A 215 24.69 61.47 63.03
CA GLU A 215 23.40 62.13 63.09
C GLU A 215 22.62 61.83 61.79
N ILE A 216 21.39 61.35 61.92
CA ILE A 216 20.52 61.03 60.77
C ILE A 216 19.52 62.16 60.62
N GLU A 217 19.51 62.80 59.44
CA GLU A 217 18.50 63.80 59.12
C GLU A 217 17.09 63.17 59.04
N PRO A 218 16.01 63.92 59.27
CA PRO A 218 14.66 63.42 59.12
C PRO A 218 14.42 62.77 57.75
N ILE A 219 13.87 61.56 57.75
CA ILE A 219 13.51 60.85 56.52
C ILE A 219 12.13 61.33 56.08
N VAL A 220 12.01 61.73 54.82
CA VAL A 220 10.74 62.19 54.24
C VAL A 220 10.25 61.19 53.21
N VAL A 221 9.05 60.64 53.40
CA VAL A 221 8.38 59.81 52.40
C VAL A 221 7.17 60.57 51.88
N SER A 222 7.24 60.99 50.63
CA SER A 222 6.06 61.53 49.94
C SER A 222 5.31 60.39 49.29
N VAL A 223 3.98 60.35 49.36
CA VAL A 223 3.18 59.30 48.71
C VAL A 223 2.09 59.92 47.86
N PHE A 224 1.96 59.44 46.64
CA PHE A 224 1.00 59.89 45.64
C PHE A 224 0.19 58.69 45.12
N PRO A 225 -1.15 58.78 45.06
CA PRO A 225 -2.01 57.76 44.45
C PRO A 225 -1.83 57.80 42.94
N LYS A 226 -0.77 57.15 42.46
CA LYS A 226 -0.38 57.19 41.06
C LYS A 226 0.45 55.98 40.69
N MET A 227 0.29 55.53 39.45
CA MET A 227 1.13 54.50 38.84
C MET A 227 2.54 55.00 38.53
N ALA A 228 3.54 54.14 38.71
CA ALA A 228 4.94 54.40 38.34
C ALA A 228 5.18 54.37 36.81
N GLY A 229 4.23 53.83 36.04
CA GLY A 229 4.21 53.75 34.57
C GLY A 229 3.35 52.58 34.09
N SER A 230 2.93 52.60 32.83
CA SER A 230 2.12 51.54 32.21
C SER A 230 3.03 50.57 31.43
N PRO A 231 2.92 49.24 31.62
CA PRO A 231 3.61 48.26 30.79
C PRO A 231 3.18 48.34 29.32
N ASP A 232 4.06 47.92 28.41
CA ASP A 232 3.75 47.80 26.98
C ASP A 232 3.16 46.42 26.67
N PHE A 233 1.86 46.39 26.35
CA PHE A 233 1.13 45.17 25.98
C PHE A 233 1.05 44.92 24.46
N SER A 234 1.70 45.76 23.63
CA SER A 234 1.60 45.67 22.16
C SER A 234 2.13 44.38 21.54
N VAL A 235 2.97 43.63 22.27
CA VAL A 235 3.45 42.29 21.85
C VAL A 235 2.29 41.29 21.78
N THR A 236 1.24 41.48 22.57
CA THR A 236 0.10 40.56 22.65
C THR A 236 -0.63 40.45 21.30
N ASP A 237 -0.80 41.55 20.59
CA ASP A 237 -1.40 41.57 19.24
C ASP A 237 -0.57 40.76 18.23
N GLN A 238 0.76 40.85 18.30
CA GLN A 238 1.67 40.09 17.43
C GLN A 238 1.61 38.59 17.74
N LEU A 239 1.49 38.23 19.02
CA LEU A 239 1.32 36.84 19.44
C LEU A 239 -0.04 36.29 18.98
N ALA A 240 -1.09 37.11 18.98
CA ALA A 240 -2.40 36.73 18.45
C ALA A 240 -2.35 36.45 16.94
N GLU A 241 -1.70 37.32 16.17
CA GLU A 241 -1.51 37.11 14.72
C GLU A 241 -0.71 35.83 14.42
N LEU A 242 0.37 35.58 15.18
CA LEU A 242 1.15 34.35 15.06
C LEU A 242 0.31 33.11 15.34
N ARG A 243 -0.51 33.13 16.39
CA ARG A 243 -1.41 32.03 16.75
C ARG A 243 -2.40 31.72 15.62
N ASP A 244 -3.00 32.76 15.04
CA ASP A 244 -3.93 32.59 13.92
C ASP A 244 -3.23 32.02 12.68
N GLY A 245 -1.98 32.45 12.42
CA GLY A 245 -1.11 31.85 11.40
C GLY A 245 -0.83 30.35 11.64
N LEU A 246 -0.59 29.94 12.89
CA LEU A 246 -0.46 28.52 13.26
C LEU A 246 -1.76 27.75 13.02
N GLY A 247 -2.92 28.37 13.25
CA GLY A 247 -4.23 27.81 12.90
C GLY A 247 -4.37 27.51 11.40
N GLY A 248 -3.92 28.44 10.54
CA GLY A 248 -3.89 28.22 9.09
C GLY A 248 -2.96 27.07 8.67
N LEU A 249 -1.77 26.96 9.28
CA LEU A 249 -0.85 25.85 9.04
C LEU A 249 -1.42 24.51 9.51
N LYS A 250 -2.15 24.50 10.64
CA LYS A 250 -2.83 23.31 11.14
C LYS A 250 -3.90 22.83 10.15
N GLN A 251 -4.73 23.75 9.64
CA GLN A 251 -5.76 23.42 8.64
C GLN A 251 -5.14 22.84 7.35
N LEU A 252 -4.02 23.40 6.90
CA LEU A 252 -3.27 22.86 5.75
C LEU A 252 -2.75 21.45 6.04
N SER A 253 -2.18 21.23 7.23
CA SER A 253 -1.69 19.92 7.69
C SER A 253 -2.82 18.88 7.73
N GLU A 254 -3.99 19.24 8.25
CA GLU A 254 -5.20 18.39 8.23
C GLU A 254 -5.66 18.08 6.81
N GLY A 255 -5.60 19.05 5.89
CA GLY A 255 -5.86 18.84 4.46
C GLY A 255 -4.91 17.81 3.83
N HIS A 256 -3.61 17.92 4.08
CA HIS A 256 -2.63 16.93 3.63
C HIS A 256 -2.88 15.54 4.22
N HIS A 257 -3.22 15.46 5.51
CA HIS A 257 -3.58 14.22 6.19
C HIS A 257 -4.76 13.53 5.49
N HIS A 258 -5.82 14.28 5.18
CA HIS A 258 -6.99 13.77 4.47
C HIS A 258 -6.66 13.27 3.05
N ILE A 259 -5.88 14.04 2.27
CA ILE A 259 -5.48 13.66 0.91
C ILE A 259 -4.65 12.37 0.93
N LEU A 260 -3.67 12.26 1.83
CA LEU A 260 -2.84 11.06 1.95
C LEU A 260 -3.68 9.84 2.34
N GLY A 261 -4.68 10.02 3.20
CA GLY A 261 -5.64 8.98 3.52
C GLY A 261 -6.47 8.54 2.31
N GLY A 262 -7.06 9.49 1.58
CA GLY A 262 -7.83 9.18 0.37
C GLY A 262 -7.00 8.51 -0.73
N MET A 263 -5.73 8.90 -0.90
CA MET A 263 -4.81 8.24 -1.82
C MET A 263 -4.49 6.81 -1.39
N ALA A 264 -4.24 6.58 -0.10
CA ALA A 264 -3.98 5.25 0.44
C ALA A 264 -5.21 4.34 0.32
N ASP A 265 -6.41 4.84 0.64
CA ASP A 265 -7.67 4.11 0.54
C ASP A 265 -8.03 3.78 -0.91
N GLY A 266 -7.66 4.64 -1.86
CA GLY A 266 -7.82 4.41 -3.30
C GLY A 266 -6.88 3.34 -3.87
N ILE A 267 -5.84 2.94 -3.13
CA ILE A 267 -4.91 1.88 -3.51
C ILE A 267 -5.33 0.59 -2.79
N ASP A 268 -6.00 -0.30 -3.54
CA ASP A 268 -6.32 -1.65 -3.09
C ASP A 268 -5.50 -2.70 -3.86
N PRO A 269 -4.38 -3.18 -3.29
CA PRO A 269 -3.56 -4.22 -3.91
C PRO A 269 -4.33 -5.51 -4.22
N ALA A 270 -5.41 -5.81 -3.47
CA ALA A 270 -6.15 -7.06 -3.64
C ALA A 270 -6.91 -7.12 -4.98
N GLN A 271 -7.29 -5.97 -5.55
CA GLN A 271 -7.93 -5.92 -6.88
C GLN A 271 -7.00 -6.44 -7.99
N TYR A 272 -5.69 -6.41 -7.77
CA TYR A 272 -4.68 -6.80 -8.74
C TYR A 272 -4.07 -8.18 -8.43
N ALA A 273 -4.47 -8.83 -7.34
CA ALA A 273 -3.96 -10.13 -6.92
C ALA A 273 -4.25 -11.24 -7.96
N GLY A 274 -5.35 -11.12 -8.72
CA GLY A 274 -5.72 -12.10 -9.75
C GLY A 274 -4.87 -12.06 -11.02
N ILE A 275 -3.95 -11.10 -11.17
CA ILE A 275 -3.04 -11.04 -12.33
C ILE A 275 -2.06 -12.23 -12.32
N GLY A 276 -1.58 -12.63 -11.14
CA GLY A 276 -0.74 -13.83 -10.99
C GLY A 276 -1.48 -15.12 -11.37
N ASP A 277 -2.77 -15.22 -11.01
CA ASP A 277 -3.61 -16.37 -11.38
C ASP A 277 -3.83 -16.48 -12.90
N ALA A 278 -3.84 -15.36 -13.60
CA ALA A 278 -3.96 -15.33 -15.06
C ALA A 278 -2.71 -15.90 -15.75
N ALA A 279 -1.50 -15.55 -15.29
CA ALA A 279 -0.25 -16.11 -15.79
C ALA A 279 -0.20 -17.64 -15.60
N ALA A 280 -0.52 -18.12 -14.40
CA ALA A 280 -0.64 -19.56 -14.12
C ALA A 280 -1.76 -20.25 -14.93
N GLY A 281 -2.79 -19.50 -15.34
CA GLY A 281 -3.81 -19.96 -16.30
C GLY A 281 -3.25 -20.18 -17.70
N PHE A 282 -2.45 -19.25 -18.21
CA PHE A 282 -1.80 -19.35 -19.51
C PHE A 282 -0.76 -20.47 -19.56
N GLU A 283 0.02 -20.68 -18.50
CA GLU A 283 0.94 -21.82 -18.42
C GLU A 283 0.24 -23.17 -18.54
N ARG A 284 -0.88 -23.35 -17.83
CA ARG A 284 -1.71 -24.57 -17.92
C ARG A 284 -2.28 -24.76 -19.32
N LEU A 285 -2.70 -23.68 -19.99
CA LEU A 285 -3.19 -23.73 -21.36
C LEU A 285 -2.07 -24.09 -22.36
N ALA A 286 -0.87 -23.51 -22.18
CA ALA A 286 0.31 -23.85 -22.98
C ALA A 286 0.70 -25.32 -22.82
N ALA A 287 0.64 -25.86 -21.60
CA ALA A 287 0.87 -27.27 -21.32
C ALA A 287 -0.18 -28.16 -22.03
N GLY A 288 -1.47 -27.83 -21.91
CA GLY A 288 -2.54 -28.55 -22.61
C GLY A 288 -2.36 -28.54 -24.14
N SER A 289 -1.89 -27.43 -24.73
CA SER A 289 -1.57 -27.35 -26.16
C SER A 289 -0.40 -28.24 -26.56
N ARG A 290 0.64 -28.36 -25.72
CA ARG A 290 1.77 -29.29 -25.96
C ARG A 290 1.34 -30.75 -25.88
N ASP A 291 0.52 -31.10 -24.89
CA ASP A 291 0.01 -32.46 -24.73
C ASP A 291 -0.84 -32.88 -25.93
N LEU A 292 -1.70 -31.96 -26.41
CA LEU A 292 -2.49 -32.18 -27.63
C LEU A 292 -1.58 -32.34 -28.86
N GLY A 293 -0.57 -31.49 -29.02
CA GLY A 293 0.40 -31.57 -30.09
C GLY A 293 1.19 -32.89 -30.10
N ALA A 294 1.57 -33.39 -28.91
CA ALA A 294 2.20 -34.69 -28.75
C ALA A 294 1.26 -35.84 -29.14
N GLY A 295 -0.01 -35.78 -28.76
CA GLY A 295 -1.03 -36.75 -29.16
C GLY A 295 -1.25 -36.80 -30.68
N VAL A 296 -1.33 -35.63 -31.33
CA VAL A 296 -1.45 -35.50 -32.79
C VAL A 296 -0.20 -36.05 -33.50
N SER A 297 0.99 -35.76 -32.97
CA SER A 297 2.25 -36.31 -33.48
C SER A 297 2.29 -37.84 -33.37
N GLY A 298 1.78 -38.39 -32.26
CA GLY A 298 1.61 -39.84 -32.07
C GLY A 298 0.72 -40.49 -33.13
N LEU A 299 -0.37 -39.84 -33.52
CA LEU A 299 -1.24 -40.31 -34.60
C LEU A 299 -0.54 -40.26 -35.97
N ALA A 300 0.23 -39.20 -36.24
CA ALA A 300 1.02 -39.10 -37.47
C ALA A 300 2.05 -40.23 -37.58
N ASN A 301 2.75 -40.54 -36.48
CA ASN A 301 3.71 -41.66 -36.42
C ASN A 301 3.05 -43.03 -36.64
N LEU A 302 1.82 -43.22 -36.13
CA LEU A 302 1.05 -44.43 -36.39
C LEU A 302 0.71 -44.57 -37.88
N LEU A 303 0.31 -43.47 -38.54
CA LEU A 303 0.07 -43.47 -39.98
C LEU A 303 1.35 -43.74 -40.77
N ASP A 304 2.51 -43.21 -40.36
CA ASP A 304 3.80 -43.52 -40.96
C ASP A 304 4.09 -45.03 -40.92
N ALA A 305 3.81 -45.69 -39.79
CA ALA A 305 3.96 -47.15 -39.66
C ALA A 305 2.98 -47.91 -40.57
N GLN A 306 1.73 -47.46 -40.68
CA GLN A 306 0.74 -48.06 -41.59
C GLN A 306 1.11 -47.91 -43.07
N ILE A 307 1.60 -46.73 -43.46
CA ILE A 307 2.10 -46.46 -44.82
C ILE A 307 3.30 -47.36 -45.13
N ALA A 308 4.25 -47.50 -44.19
CA ALA A 308 5.40 -48.40 -44.34
C ALA A 308 4.97 -49.86 -44.50
N TYR A 309 3.99 -50.31 -43.73
CA TYR A 309 3.41 -51.66 -43.88
C TYR A 309 2.77 -51.84 -45.26
N LEU A 310 1.91 -50.91 -45.69
CA LEU A 310 1.29 -50.94 -47.02
C LEU A 310 2.33 -50.96 -48.14
N ASN A 311 3.38 -50.16 -48.04
CA ASN A 311 4.50 -50.16 -48.99
C ASN A 311 5.11 -51.57 -49.13
N SER A 312 5.31 -52.28 -48.02
CA SER A 312 5.86 -53.64 -48.06
C SER A 312 4.93 -54.63 -48.77
N VAL A 313 3.61 -54.56 -48.49
CA VAL A 313 2.62 -55.46 -49.09
C VAL A 313 2.45 -55.18 -50.58
N ILE A 314 2.37 -53.90 -50.97
CA ILE A 314 2.31 -53.48 -52.38
C ILE A 314 3.56 -53.96 -53.11
N ALA A 315 4.75 -53.79 -52.51
CA ALA A 315 6.01 -54.25 -53.10
C ALA A 315 6.04 -55.76 -53.32
N GLN A 316 5.51 -56.57 -52.38
CA GLN A 316 5.39 -58.02 -52.55
C GLN A 316 4.43 -58.39 -53.68
N LEU A 317 3.26 -57.74 -53.76
CA LEU A 317 2.28 -57.99 -54.82
C LEU A 317 2.81 -57.62 -56.21
N ARG A 318 3.56 -56.51 -56.31
CA ARG A 318 4.13 -55.99 -57.57
C ARG A 318 5.46 -56.64 -57.96
N GLY A 319 6.23 -57.12 -56.98
CA GLY A 319 7.61 -57.58 -57.16
C GLY A 319 7.75 -58.98 -57.78
N HIS A 320 6.67 -59.75 -57.84
CA HIS A 320 6.64 -61.07 -58.46
C HIS A 320 5.85 -61.05 -59.77
N ASP A 321 6.38 -61.71 -60.81
CA ASP A 321 5.63 -61.95 -62.04
C ASP A 321 4.66 -63.12 -61.83
N HIS A 322 3.38 -62.81 -61.70
CA HIS A 322 2.33 -63.81 -61.48
C HIS A 322 1.80 -64.42 -62.79
N ARG A 323 2.18 -63.91 -63.97
CA ARG A 323 1.69 -64.40 -65.26
C ARG A 323 1.90 -65.90 -65.48
N PRO A 324 3.03 -66.51 -65.08
CA PRO A 324 3.24 -67.96 -65.23
C PRO A 324 2.18 -68.84 -64.53
N ILE A 325 1.54 -68.36 -63.45
CA ILE A 325 0.48 -69.10 -62.74
C ILE A 325 -0.73 -69.34 -63.65
N ALA A 326 -1.06 -68.37 -64.51
CA ALA A 326 -2.18 -68.48 -65.45
C ALA A 326 -1.89 -69.43 -66.63
N GLU A 327 -0.62 -69.80 -66.86
CA GLU A 327 -0.21 -70.70 -67.94
C GLU A 327 -0.27 -72.19 -67.54
N ILE A 328 -0.32 -72.50 -66.23
CA ILE A 328 -0.36 -73.87 -65.70
C ILE A 328 -1.51 -74.72 -66.32
N PRO A 329 -2.78 -74.24 -66.39
CA PRO A 329 -3.86 -75.03 -66.97
C PRO A 329 -3.64 -75.34 -68.46
N ALA A 330 -3.07 -74.39 -69.21
CA ALA A 330 -2.76 -74.56 -70.63
C ALA A 330 -1.61 -75.57 -70.83
N ALA A 331 -0.58 -75.51 -69.99
CA ALA A 331 0.53 -76.46 -70.01
C ALA A 331 0.09 -77.90 -69.70
N ILE A 332 -0.79 -78.10 -68.70
CA ILE A 332 -1.36 -79.41 -68.38
C ILE A 332 -2.21 -79.93 -69.55
N LYS A 333 -3.00 -79.05 -70.18
CA LYS A 333 -3.81 -79.40 -71.34
C LYS A 333 -2.97 -79.81 -72.56
N ALA A 334 -1.84 -79.12 -72.78
CA ALA A 334 -0.88 -79.47 -73.82
C ALA A 334 -0.30 -80.87 -73.59
N LEU A 335 0.15 -81.17 -72.36
CA LEU A 335 0.64 -82.49 -71.97
C LEU A 335 -0.43 -83.59 -72.18
N GLY A 336 -1.70 -83.30 -71.86
CA GLY A 336 -2.82 -84.20 -72.16
C GLY A 336 -3.04 -84.42 -73.66
N GLY A 337 -2.74 -83.41 -74.50
CA GLY A 337 -2.69 -83.52 -75.96
C GLY A 337 -1.64 -84.54 -76.42
N ASP A 338 -0.39 -84.37 -75.97
CA ASP A 338 0.75 -85.21 -76.32
C ASP A 338 0.52 -86.70 -75.93
N VAL A 339 -0.11 -86.94 -74.77
CA VAL A 339 -0.49 -88.29 -74.33
C VAL A 339 -1.52 -88.94 -75.27
N ARG A 340 -2.48 -88.17 -75.79
CA ARG A 340 -3.49 -88.69 -76.74
C ARG A 340 -2.88 -88.98 -78.11
N GLU A 341 -1.90 -88.20 -78.56
CA GLU A 341 -1.15 -88.49 -79.78
C GLU A 341 -0.39 -89.81 -79.65
N THR A 342 0.33 -90.01 -78.54
CA THR A 342 1.01 -91.28 -78.22
C THR A 342 0.03 -92.46 -78.19
N LYS A 343 -1.18 -92.25 -77.65
CA LYS A 343 -2.24 -93.27 -77.65
C LYS A 343 -2.68 -93.63 -79.07
N ALA A 344 -2.86 -92.64 -79.95
CA ALA A 344 -3.27 -92.88 -81.33
C ALA A 344 -2.22 -93.71 -82.09
N ASP A 345 -0.93 -93.47 -81.85
CA ASP A 345 0.15 -94.29 -82.40
C ASP A 345 0.07 -95.75 -81.91
N VAL A 346 -0.18 -95.97 -80.61
CA VAL A 346 -0.36 -97.32 -80.04
C VAL A 346 -1.58 -98.02 -80.63
N ASP A 347 -2.70 -97.32 -80.80
CA ASP A 347 -3.90 -97.88 -81.45
C ASP A 347 -3.61 -98.29 -82.90
N GLY A 348 -2.86 -97.47 -83.64
CA GLY A 348 -2.43 -97.79 -85.01
C GLY A 348 -1.55 -99.06 -85.06
N MET A 349 -0.71 -99.30 -84.06
CA MET A 349 0.04 -100.56 -83.94
C MET A 349 -0.87 -101.75 -83.65
N VAL A 350 -1.92 -101.59 -82.84
CA VAL A 350 -2.93 -102.63 -82.59
C VAL A 350 -3.67 -102.97 -83.88
N GLU A 351 -4.09 -101.98 -84.67
CA GLU A 351 -4.74 -102.22 -85.97
C GLU A 351 -3.83 -102.95 -86.97
N LEU A 352 -2.53 -102.61 -87.00
CA LEU A 352 -1.55 -103.31 -87.81
C LEU A 352 -1.44 -104.79 -87.39
N LEU A 353 -1.36 -105.06 -86.08
CA LEU A 353 -1.31 -106.42 -85.55
C LEU A 353 -2.59 -107.19 -85.89
N ASP A 354 -3.76 -106.55 -85.87
CA ASP A 354 -5.01 -107.17 -86.30
C ASP A 354 -4.97 -107.60 -87.77
N GLY A 355 -4.43 -106.74 -88.63
CA GLY A 355 -4.19 -107.07 -90.04
C GLY A 355 -3.22 -108.23 -90.21
N GLN A 356 -2.13 -108.27 -89.43
CA GLN A 356 -1.15 -109.35 -89.48
C GLN A 356 -1.72 -110.69 -88.97
N ILE A 357 -2.47 -110.68 -87.87
CA ILE A 357 -3.15 -111.86 -87.32
C ILE A 357 -4.15 -112.40 -88.34
N ALA A 358 -4.99 -111.53 -88.93
CA ALA A 358 -5.95 -111.94 -89.95
C ALA A 358 -5.27 -112.53 -91.20
N TYR A 359 -4.12 -111.97 -91.59
CA TYR A 359 -3.32 -112.51 -92.69
C TYR A 359 -2.73 -113.88 -92.37
N LEU A 360 -2.19 -114.07 -91.15
CA LEU A 360 -1.72 -115.38 -90.69
C LEU A 360 -2.85 -116.41 -90.65
N ASP A 361 -4.04 -116.02 -90.18
CA ASP A 361 -5.23 -116.88 -90.17
C ASP A 361 -5.63 -117.33 -91.58
N ALA A 362 -5.56 -116.43 -92.57
CA ALA A 362 -5.83 -116.76 -93.95
C ALA A 362 -4.80 -117.74 -94.54
N ILE A 363 -3.51 -117.56 -94.21
CA ILE A 363 -2.45 -118.51 -94.61
C ILE A 363 -2.69 -119.87 -93.95
N ALA A 364 -2.97 -119.89 -92.64
CA ALA A 364 -3.20 -121.12 -91.89
C ALA A 364 -4.41 -121.90 -92.46
N ALA A 365 -5.49 -121.20 -92.80
CA ALA A 365 -6.66 -121.81 -93.45
C ALA A 365 -6.33 -122.37 -94.84
N SER A 366 -5.53 -121.65 -95.64
CA SER A 366 -5.04 -122.14 -96.94
C SER A 366 -4.19 -123.41 -96.77
N ASN A 367 -3.27 -123.42 -95.79
CA ASN A 367 -2.43 -124.57 -95.49
C ASN A 367 -3.24 -125.79 -95.09
N ALA A 368 -4.24 -125.63 -94.22
CA ALA A 368 -5.13 -126.72 -93.83
C ALA A 368 -5.89 -127.30 -95.04
N GLY A 369 -6.35 -126.45 -95.96
CA GLY A 369 -7.00 -126.88 -97.20
C GLY A 369 -6.07 -127.64 -98.16
N LEU A 370 -4.84 -127.16 -98.33
CA LEU A 370 -3.80 -127.82 -99.13
C LEU A 370 -3.36 -129.14 -98.50
N GLU A 371 -3.20 -129.19 -97.18
CA GLU A 371 -2.82 -130.39 -96.43
C GLU A 371 -3.89 -131.48 -96.59
N THR A 372 -5.16 -131.11 -96.42
CA THR A 372 -6.30 -132.01 -96.64
C THR A 372 -6.30 -132.56 -98.07
N SER A 373 -6.03 -131.69 -99.06
CA SER A 373 -5.96 -132.09 -100.47
C SER A 373 -4.78 -133.02 -100.75
N ALA A 374 -3.62 -132.77 -100.14
CA ALA A 374 -2.42 -133.59 -100.28
C ALA A 374 -2.62 -134.99 -99.66
N TRP A 375 -3.22 -135.07 -98.47
CA TRP A 375 -3.60 -136.36 -97.87
C TRP A 375 -4.58 -137.14 -98.75
N ALA A 376 -5.61 -136.48 -99.27
CA ALA A 376 -6.58 -137.12 -100.18
C ALA A 376 -5.91 -137.65 -101.47
N LEU A 377 -4.95 -136.91 -102.03
CA LEU A 377 -4.20 -137.35 -103.20
C LEU A 377 -3.30 -138.56 -102.88
N ALA A 378 -2.65 -138.56 -101.72
CA ALA A 378 -1.81 -139.66 -101.26
C ALA A 378 -2.60 -140.98 -101.18
N ASP A 379 -3.82 -140.90 -100.65
CA ASP A 379 -4.71 -142.05 -100.43
C ASP A 379 -5.32 -142.59 -101.74
N ALA A 380 -5.58 -141.71 -102.71
CA ALA A 380 -6.15 -142.09 -104.00
C ALA A 380 -5.14 -142.66 -105.02
N SER A 381 -3.84 -142.40 -104.85
CA SER A 381 -2.81 -142.80 -105.82
C SER A 381 -2.43 -144.27 -105.70
N ALA A 382 -2.44 -145.01 -106.82
CA ALA A 382 -1.92 -146.37 -106.90
C ALA A 382 -0.39 -146.43 -107.15
N ASP A 383 0.25 -145.29 -107.45
CA ASP A 383 1.70 -145.17 -107.60
C ASP A 383 2.34 -144.77 -106.26
N THR A 384 3.18 -145.65 -105.72
CA THR A 384 3.86 -145.47 -104.43
C THR A 384 4.75 -144.23 -104.38
N THR A 385 5.30 -143.79 -105.52
CA THR A 385 6.16 -142.61 -105.61
C THR A 385 5.35 -141.33 -105.46
N HIS A 386 4.15 -141.31 -106.08
CA HIS A 386 3.23 -140.18 -105.98
C HIS A 386 2.63 -140.06 -104.57
N THR A 387 2.32 -141.18 -103.92
CA THR A 387 1.85 -141.21 -102.53
C THR A 387 2.91 -140.63 -101.58
N ALA A 388 4.18 -141.03 -101.68
CA ALA A 388 5.24 -140.54 -100.81
C ALA A 388 5.44 -139.01 -100.91
N ALA A 389 5.42 -138.47 -102.13
CA ALA A 389 5.53 -137.02 -102.36
C ALA A 389 4.32 -136.25 -101.77
N ALA A 390 3.10 -136.80 -101.91
CA ALA A 390 1.91 -136.18 -101.34
C ALA A 390 1.91 -136.20 -99.80
N VAL A 391 2.43 -137.27 -99.18
CA VAL A 391 2.64 -137.33 -97.71
C VAL A 391 3.69 -136.33 -97.24
N GLU A 392 4.79 -136.17 -97.98
CA GLU A 392 5.83 -135.18 -97.64
C GLU A 392 5.29 -133.75 -97.69
N ILE A 393 4.47 -133.43 -98.69
CA ILE A 393 3.77 -132.14 -98.78
C ILE A 393 2.82 -131.95 -97.59
N ALA A 394 2.02 -132.97 -97.26
CA ALA A 394 1.05 -132.87 -96.18
C ALA A 394 1.72 -132.71 -94.80
N THR A 395 2.76 -133.50 -94.53
CA THR A 395 3.55 -133.39 -93.29
C THR A 395 4.30 -132.05 -93.21
N GLY A 396 4.83 -131.54 -94.33
CA GLY A 396 5.43 -130.21 -94.41
C GLY A 396 4.44 -129.09 -94.12
N LEU A 397 3.22 -129.17 -94.66
CA LEU A 397 2.15 -128.21 -94.40
C LEU A 397 1.67 -128.26 -92.94
N SER A 398 1.62 -129.45 -92.35
CA SER A 398 1.27 -129.64 -90.93
C SER A 398 2.30 -128.96 -90.02
N ALA A 399 3.60 -129.16 -90.30
CA ALA A 399 4.67 -128.48 -89.56
C ALA A 399 4.63 -126.95 -89.74
N GLN A 400 4.32 -126.47 -90.96
CA GLN A 400 4.13 -125.04 -91.21
C GLN A 400 2.92 -124.49 -90.46
N SER A 401 1.82 -125.24 -90.36
CA SER A 401 0.63 -124.85 -89.58
C SER A 401 0.98 -124.67 -88.10
N GLN A 402 1.74 -125.59 -87.51
CA GLN A 402 2.23 -125.45 -86.13
C GLN A 402 3.08 -124.19 -85.95
N MET A 403 3.98 -123.89 -86.90
CA MET A 403 4.78 -122.67 -86.87
C MET A 403 3.93 -121.39 -86.99
N LEU A 404 2.87 -121.40 -87.81
CA LEU A 404 1.94 -120.28 -87.95
C LEU A 404 1.12 -120.06 -86.67
N THR A 405 0.67 -121.14 -86.02
CA THR A 405 0.01 -121.06 -84.71
C THR A 405 0.96 -120.50 -83.66
N ALA A 406 2.22 -120.95 -83.62
CA ALA A 406 3.24 -120.40 -82.72
C ALA A 406 3.50 -118.91 -82.97
N LEU A 407 3.55 -118.46 -84.22
CA LEU A 407 3.72 -117.04 -84.54
C LEU A 407 2.49 -116.21 -84.16
N ARG A 408 1.29 -116.77 -84.33
CA ARG A 408 0.03 -116.10 -84.02
C ARG A 408 -0.23 -116.00 -82.52
N ASP A 409 -0.18 -117.13 -81.83
CA ASP A 409 -0.63 -117.28 -80.45
C ASP A 409 0.51 -117.40 -79.45
N GLY A 410 1.72 -117.70 -79.93
CA GLY A 410 2.86 -118.05 -79.10
C GLY A 410 2.95 -119.56 -78.92
N ASP A 411 4.19 -120.06 -78.80
CA ASP A 411 4.49 -121.41 -78.37
C ASP A 411 5.83 -121.42 -77.61
N ASP A 412 5.74 -121.68 -76.30
CA ASP A 412 6.90 -121.81 -75.42
C ASP A 412 7.82 -122.96 -75.86
N ALA A 413 7.26 -124.05 -76.41
CA ALA A 413 8.04 -125.21 -76.83
C ALA A 413 8.90 -124.92 -78.06
N MET A 414 8.50 -123.95 -78.90
CA MET A 414 9.28 -123.46 -80.04
C MET A 414 10.16 -122.24 -79.70
N GLY A 415 10.20 -121.80 -78.43
CA GLY A 415 10.95 -120.62 -78.01
C GLY A 415 10.34 -119.29 -78.46
N MET A 416 9.05 -119.26 -78.80
CA MET A 416 8.28 -118.06 -79.15
C MET A 416 7.18 -117.83 -78.10
N PRO A 417 7.52 -117.38 -76.87
CA PRO A 417 6.56 -117.28 -75.76
C PRO A 417 5.43 -116.25 -75.99
N LEU A 418 5.63 -115.30 -76.90
CA LEU A 418 4.62 -114.30 -77.26
C LEU A 418 4.36 -114.35 -78.76
N GLY A 419 3.11 -114.68 -79.13
CA GLY A 419 2.61 -114.49 -80.48
C GLY A 419 2.13 -113.06 -80.73
N LEU A 420 1.66 -112.82 -81.95
CA LEU A 420 1.02 -111.55 -82.32
C LEU A 420 -0.21 -111.23 -81.45
N THR A 421 -1.01 -112.23 -81.05
CA THR A 421 -2.21 -112.02 -80.20
C THR A 421 -1.83 -111.53 -78.79
N GLY A 422 -0.75 -112.08 -78.21
CA GLY A 422 -0.19 -111.60 -76.94
C GLY A 422 0.32 -110.17 -77.05
N THR A 423 1.03 -109.84 -78.13
CA THR A 423 1.58 -108.50 -78.37
C THR A 423 0.45 -107.46 -78.55
N ARG A 424 -0.59 -107.82 -79.30
CA ARG A 424 -1.79 -106.99 -79.50
C ARG A 424 -2.49 -106.69 -78.17
N SER A 425 -2.64 -107.70 -77.31
CA SER A 425 -3.30 -107.55 -76.00
C SER A 425 -2.53 -106.57 -75.11
N ALA A 426 -1.20 -106.68 -75.04
CA ALA A 426 -0.35 -105.77 -74.28
C ALA A 426 -0.45 -104.31 -74.78
N LEU A 427 -0.48 -104.09 -76.10
CA LEU A 427 -0.66 -102.75 -76.66
C LEU A 427 -2.08 -102.19 -76.41
N THR A 428 -3.10 -103.04 -76.36
CA THR A 428 -4.47 -102.65 -76.01
C THR A 428 -4.56 -102.17 -74.54
N GLU A 429 -3.87 -102.86 -73.62
CA GLU A 429 -3.76 -102.44 -72.22
C GLU A 429 -2.99 -101.11 -72.06
N LEU A 430 -1.92 -100.93 -72.86
CA LEU A 430 -1.16 -99.68 -72.89
C LEU A 430 -2.03 -98.52 -73.38
N SER A 431 -2.78 -98.69 -74.48
CA SER A 431 -3.73 -97.69 -74.98
C SER A 431 -4.79 -97.32 -73.93
N SER A 432 -5.34 -98.32 -73.23
CA SER A 432 -6.30 -98.11 -72.14
C SER A 432 -5.70 -97.31 -70.98
N SER A 433 -4.42 -97.53 -70.68
CA SER A 433 -3.71 -96.78 -69.63
C SER A 433 -3.40 -95.34 -70.04
N LEU A 434 -3.03 -95.10 -71.31
CA LEU A 434 -2.85 -93.76 -71.86
C LEU A 434 -4.16 -92.95 -71.85
N THR A 435 -5.31 -93.59 -72.10
CA THR A 435 -6.64 -92.96 -71.93
C THR A 435 -6.83 -92.43 -70.50
N ARG A 436 -6.58 -93.27 -69.50
CA ARG A 436 -6.72 -92.88 -68.08
C ARG A 436 -5.81 -91.72 -67.71
N ILE A 437 -4.58 -91.70 -68.23
CA ILE A 437 -3.64 -90.59 -68.00
C ILE A 437 -4.17 -89.30 -68.65
N ALA A 438 -4.62 -89.35 -69.91
CA ALA A 438 -5.20 -88.19 -70.59
C ALA A 438 -6.42 -87.63 -69.85
N ASP A 439 -7.35 -88.49 -69.41
CA ASP A 439 -8.53 -88.09 -68.62
C ASP A 439 -8.13 -87.45 -67.29
N SER A 440 -7.09 -87.97 -66.62
CA SER A 440 -6.57 -87.40 -65.36
C SER A 440 -5.95 -86.02 -65.56
N LEU A 441 -5.27 -85.80 -66.69
CA LEU A 441 -4.69 -84.50 -67.05
C LEU A 441 -5.78 -83.49 -67.40
N ASP A 442 -6.86 -83.90 -68.06
CA ASP A 442 -8.02 -83.03 -68.30
C ASP A 442 -8.71 -82.62 -66.99
N ALA A 443 -8.90 -83.57 -66.07
CA ALA A 443 -9.45 -83.27 -64.75
C ALA A 443 -8.57 -82.29 -63.97
N LEU A 444 -7.24 -82.45 -64.06
CA LEU A 444 -6.27 -81.56 -63.43
C LEU A 444 -6.27 -80.15 -64.07
N ALA A 445 -6.37 -80.07 -65.41
CA ALA A 445 -6.49 -78.80 -66.13
C ALA A 445 -7.79 -78.07 -65.75
N ALA A 446 -8.91 -78.79 -65.62
CA ALA A 446 -10.18 -78.22 -65.16
C ALA A 446 -10.10 -77.75 -63.70
N GLY A 447 -9.48 -78.52 -62.81
CA GLY A 447 -9.26 -78.17 -61.40
C GLY A 447 -8.36 -76.94 -61.21
N THR A 448 -7.48 -76.65 -62.16
CA THR A 448 -6.56 -75.50 -62.12
C THR A 448 -7.09 -74.25 -62.82
N ALA A 449 -8.29 -74.30 -63.45
CA ALA A 449 -8.90 -73.15 -64.12
C ALA A 449 -9.02 -71.86 -63.27
N PRO A 450 -9.30 -71.91 -61.95
CA PRO A 450 -9.31 -70.70 -61.12
C PRO A 450 -7.98 -69.93 -61.07
N LEU A 451 -6.85 -70.59 -61.35
CA LEU A 451 -5.52 -69.97 -61.33
C LEU A 451 -5.35 -68.89 -62.41
N ILE A 452 -6.16 -68.91 -63.48
CA ILE A 452 -6.12 -67.94 -64.57
C ILE A 452 -6.45 -66.52 -64.09
N ALA A 453 -7.36 -66.39 -63.12
CA ALA A 453 -7.82 -65.09 -62.63
C ALA A 453 -6.90 -64.48 -61.56
N LEU A 454 -6.04 -65.29 -60.92
CA LEU A 454 -5.20 -64.86 -59.79
C LEU A 454 -4.28 -63.66 -60.11
N PRO A 455 -3.57 -63.60 -61.26
CA PRO A 455 -2.72 -62.44 -61.57
C PRO A 455 -3.51 -61.12 -61.64
N GLY A 456 -4.72 -61.16 -62.20
CA GLY A 456 -5.63 -60.02 -62.24
C GLY A 456 -6.15 -59.61 -60.86
N GLN A 457 -6.40 -60.57 -59.98
CA GLN A 457 -6.78 -60.33 -58.59
C GLN A 457 -5.64 -59.71 -57.77
N PHE A 458 -4.40 -60.21 -57.90
CA PHE A 458 -3.22 -59.62 -57.26
C PHE A 458 -2.99 -58.17 -57.71
N ASN A 459 -3.11 -57.89 -59.02
CA ASN A 459 -3.01 -56.53 -59.54
C ASN A 459 -4.12 -55.62 -59.01
N SER A 460 -5.36 -56.11 -58.94
CA SER A 460 -6.50 -55.32 -58.42
C SER A 460 -6.33 -54.99 -56.93
N LEU A 461 -5.83 -55.95 -56.14
CA LEU A 461 -5.49 -55.73 -54.74
C LEU A 461 -4.37 -54.70 -54.57
N ALA A 462 -3.31 -54.77 -55.38
CA ALA A 462 -2.22 -53.80 -55.35
C ALA A 462 -2.72 -52.37 -55.61
N VAL A 463 -3.57 -52.18 -56.64
CA VAL A 463 -4.17 -50.87 -56.95
C VAL A 463 -5.06 -50.36 -55.82
N ALA A 464 -5.83 -51.23 -55.17
CA ALA A 464 -6.66 -50.84 -54.03
C ALA A 464 -5.82 -50.38 -52.83
N LEU A 465 -4.72 -51.07 -52.54
CA LEU A 465 -3.79 -50.70 -51.47
C LEU A 465 -3.01 -49.41 -51.79
N GLU A 466 -2.61 -49.21 -53.04
CA GLU A 466 -2.02 -47.95 -53.53
C GLU A 466 -3.01 -46.78 -53.35
N THR A 467 -4.29 -46.99 -53.68
CA THR A 467 -5.35 -45.98 -53.49
C THR A 467 -5.59 -45.67 -52.01
N LEU A 468 -5.52 -46.66 -51.12
CA LEU A 468 -5.61 -46.43 -49.67
C LEU A 468 -4.42 -45.59 -49.16
N ARG A 469 -3.20 -45.86 -49.64
CA ARG A 469 -1.97 -45.16 -49.23
C ARG A 469 -1.91 -43.73 -49.76
N ASP A 470 -2.14 -43.54 -51.06
CA ASP A 470 -1.89 -42.29 -51.78
C ASP A 470 -3.16 -41.44 -51.93
N GLY A 471 -4.33 -42.07 -51.82
CA GLY A 471 -5.62 -41.46 -52.12
C GLY A 471 -5.96 -41.54 -53.60
N GLY A 472 -7.25 -41.44 -53.90
CA GLY A 472 -7.71 -41.60 -55.27
C GLY A 472 -9.21 -41.88 -55.40
N PRO A 473 -9.68 -42.12 -56.62
CA PRO A 473 -11.07 -42.49 -56.88
C PRO A 473 -11.32 -43.93 -56.41
N VAL A 474 -12.40 -44.13 -55.65
CA VAL A 474 -12.90 -45.47 -55.27
C VAL A 474 -14.13 -45.86 -56.11
N PRO A 475 -14.46 -47.15 -56.21
CA PRO A 475 -15.69 -47.60 -56.87
C PRO A 475 -16.91 -46.86 -56.30
N GLY A 476 -17.70 -46.22 -57.18
CA GLY A 476 -18.81 -45.34 -56.79
C GLY A 476 -18.57 -43.84 -57.00
N GLY A 477 -17.39 -43.44 -57.50
CA GLY A 477 -17.11 -42.06 -57.95
C GLY A 477 -16.67 -41.08 -56.86
N GLN A 478 -16.62 -41.53 -55.60
CA GLN A 478 -16.09 -40.74 -54.50
C GLN A 478 -14.55 -40.74 -54.53
N ARG A 479 -13.92 -39.62 -54.19
CA ARG A 479 -12.47 -39.53 -53.97
C ARG A 479 -12.19 -39.61 -52.47
N MET A 480 -11.28 -40.49 -52.07
CA MET A 480 -10.80 -40.57 -50.69
C MET A 480 -9.40 -39.96 -50.56
N PRO A 481 -9.11 -39.20 -49.48
CA PRO A 481 -7.74 -38.81 -49.15
C PRO A 481 -6.94 -40.05 -48.74
N GLY A 482 -5.67 -40.10 -49.16
CA GLY A 482 -4.76 -41.17 -48.77
C GLY A 482 -4.25 -41.01 -47.36
N LEU A 483 -3.75 -42.11 -46.78
CA LEU A 483 -3.08 -42.08 -45.47
C LEU A 483 -1.91 -41.08 -45.45
N THR A 484 -1.22 -40.89 -46.56
CA THR A 484 -0.13 -39.90 -46.69
C THR A 484 -0.64 -38.46 -46.47
N ALA A 485 -1.77 -38.10 -47.09
CA ALA A 485 -2.37 -36.78 -46.92
C ALA A 485 -2.91 -36.57 -45.49
N SER A 486 -3.49 -37.61 -44.89
CA SER A 486 -3.94 -37.58 -43.48
C SER A 486 -2.76 -37.41 -42.52
N ARG A 487 -1.64 -38.07 -42.79
CA ARG A 487 -0.40 -37.95 -42.01
C ARG A 487 0.17 -36.54 -42.10
N ASP A 488 0.25 -35.96 -43.29
CA ASP A 488 0.75 -34.59 -43.46
C ASP A 488 -0.16 -33.56 -42.78
N GLY A 489 -1.49 -33.74 -42.87
CA GLY A 489 -2.44 -32.89 -42.14
C GLY A 489 -2.29 -32.96 -40.62
N LEU A 490 -1.98 -34.13 -40.06
CA LEU A 490 -1.68 -34.28 -38.63
C LEU A 490 -0.34 -33.63 -38.26
N ALA A 491 0.69 -33.77 -39.10
CA ALA A 491 1.98 -33.11 -38.88
C ALA A 491 1.85 -31.58 -38.91
N ASP A 492 1.02 -31.03 -39.80
CA ASP A 492 0.71 -29.60 -39.85
C ASP A 492 -0.05 -29.13 -38.60
N ALA A 493 -1.03 -29.92 -38.16
CA ALA A 493 -1.77 -29.63 -36.93
C ALA A 493 -0.85 -29.64 -35.69
N ALA A 494 0.09 -30.59 -35.59
CA ALA A 494 1.07 -30.63 -34.50
C ALA A 494 1.94 -29.36 -34.48
N ARG A 495 2.45 -28.92 -35.64
CA ARG A 495 3.23 -27.67 -35.77
C ARG A 495 2.39 -26.43 -35.44
N GLY A 496 1.12 -26.42 -35.82
CA GLY A 496 0.18 -25.35 -35.44
C GLY A 496 -0.01 -25.24 -33.93
N LEU A 497 -0.15 -26.37 -33.24
CA LEU A 497 -0.31 -26.43 -31.78
C LEU A 497 0.96 -26.04 -31.02
N GLU A 498 2.14 -26.32 -31.58
CA GLU A 498 3.42 -25.83 -31.08
C GLU A 498 3.53 -24.30 -31.21
N GLY A 499 3.09 -23.73 -32.34
CA GLY A 499 2.97 -22.29 -32.54
C GLY A 499 2.01 -21.63 -31.56
N VAL A 500 0.84 -22.23 -31.32
CA VAL A 500 -0.14 -21.76 -30.31
C VAL A 500 0.47 -21.82 -28.90
N SER A 501 1.12 -22.91 -28.53
CA SER A 501 1.79 -23.03 -27.23
C SER A 501 2.84 -21.94 -27.03
N SER A 502 3.67 -21.69 -28.04
CA SER A 502 4.69 -20.64 -28.00
C SER A 502 4.10 -19.24 -27.87
N GLY A 503 3.00 -18.96 -28.58
CA GLY A 503 2.27 -17.70 -28.46
C GLY A 503 1.64 -17.47 -27.09
N ILE A 504 1.14 -18.54 -26.46
CA ILE A 504 0.60 -18.47 -25.09
C ILE A 504 1.71 -18.22 -24.06
N VAL A 505 2.88 -18.86 -24.21
CA VAL A 505 4.03 -18.61 -23.34
C VAL A 505 4.48 -17.14 -23.42
N LEU A 506 4.60 -16.59 -24.64
CA LEU A 506 4.93 -15.17 -24.81
C LEU A 506 3.90 -14.23 -24.15
N ALA A 507 2.61 -14.59 -24.17
CA ALA A 507 1.57 -13.84 -23.49
C ALA A 507 1.64 -13.97 -21.96
N ALA A 508 2.07 -15.12 -21.44
CA ALA A 508 2.31 -15.33 -20.01
C ALA A 508 3.54 -14.52 -19.53
N ASP A 509 4.64 -14.56 -20.27
CA ASP A 509 5.86 -13.79 -19.96
C ASP A 509 5.59 -12.28 -19.94
N ALA A 510 4.68 -11.79 -20.80
CA ALA A 510 4.27 -10.39 -20.79
C ALA A 510 3.50 -9.96 -19.52
N LEU A 511 2.97 -10.92 -18.74
CA LEU A 511 2.28 -10.67 -17.48
C LEU A 511 3.20 -10.77 -16.26
N GLU A 512 4.39 -11.36 -16.39
CA GLU A 512 5.37 -11.53 -15.31
C GLU A 512 5.72 -10.19 -14.61
N PRO A 513 5.98 -9.07 -15.30
CA PRO A 513 6.24 -7.79 -14.64
C PRO A 513 5.06 -7.23 -13.84
N LEU A 514 3.84 -7.70 -14.11
CA LEU A 514 2.62 -7.28 -13.42
C LEU A 514 2.36 -8.12 -12.15
N GLU A 515 3.09 -9.21 -11.92
CA GLU A 515 3.00 -10.01 -10.71
C GLU A 515 3.52 -9.26 -9.48
N GLU A 516 4.50 -8.37 -9.67
CA GLU A 516 5.03 -7.52 -8.60
C GLU A 516 4.14 -6.30 -8.28
N LEU A 517 3.17 -6.00 -9.15
CA LEU A 517 2.34 -4.80 -9.07
C LEU A 517 1.52 -4.71 -7.76
N PRO A 518 0.86 -5.78 -7.25
CA PRO A 518 0.24 -5.76 -5.93
C PRO A 518 1.24 -5.45 -4.81
N GLY A 519 2.46 -5.98 -4.89
CA GLY A 519 3.52 -5.71 -3.92
C GLY A 519 3.97 -4.25 -3.95
N MET A 520 4.19 -3.69 -5.14
CA MET A 520 4.55 -2.28 -5.34
C MET A 520 3.44 -1.33 -4.86
N LEU A 521 2.18 -1.62 -5.20
CA LEU A 521 1.01 -0.85 -4.73
C LEU A 521 0.87 -0.94 -3.20
N GLY A 522 1.13 -2.11 -2.61
CA GLY A 522 1.17 -2.28 -1.16
C GLY A 522 2.24 -1.41 -0.50
N GLN A 523 3.46 -1.42 -1.04
CA GLN A 523 4.55 -0.56 -0.55
C GLN A 523 4.23 0.93 -0.69
N LEU A 524 3.64 1.34 -1.81
CA LEU A 524 3.21 2.73 -2.02
C LEU A 524 2.12 3.14 -1.02
N ARG A 525 1.13 2.28 -0.78
CA ARG A 525 0.07 2.52 0.20
C ARG A 525 0.65 2.68 1.60
N ASP A 526 1.52 1.76 2.00
CA ASP A 526 2.15 1.78 3.31
C ASP A 526 3.05 3.02 3.47
N ALA A 527 3.73 3.45 2.41
CA ALA A 527 4.48 4.70 2.38
C ALA A 527 3.58 5.94 2.58
N LEU A 528 2.43 6.01 1.89
CA LEU A 528 1.46 7.09 2.07
C LEU A 528 0.91 7.14 3.50
N LEU A 529 0.59 5.98 4.07
CA LEU A 529 0.14 5.87 5.47
C LEU A 529 1.24 6.28 6.46
N ALA A 530 2.50 5.90 6.20
CA ALA A 530 3.63 6.30 7.04
C ALA A 530 3.87 7.82 7.01
N VAL A 531 3.70 8.48 5.85
CA VAL A 531 3.77 9.95 5.77
C VAL A 531 2.57 10.60 6.47
N ARG A 532 1.37 9.99 6.38
CA ARG A 532 0.14 10.49 7.01
C ARG A 532 0.22 10.45 8.53
N ASP A 533 0.42 9.26 9.09
CA ASP A 533 0.25 8.99 10.53
C ASP A 533 1.57 8.86 11.29
N GLY A 534 2.69 8.74 10.57
CA GLY A 534 3.98 8.40 11.12
C GLY A 534 4.19 6.89 11.11
N GLY A 535 5.44 6.47 11.01
CA GLY A 535 5.75 5.05 10.88
C GLY A 535 7.16 4.81 10.43
N THR A 536 7.36 3.73 9.68
CA THR A 536 8.67 3.35 9.14
C THR A 536 8.60 3.42 7.62
N LEU A 537 9.45 4.26 7.02
CA LEU A 537 9.62 4.36 5.58
C LEU A 537 11.04 3.90 5.24
N ALA A 538 11.18 2.84 4.45
CA ALA A 538 12.48 2.27 4.07
C ALA A 538 13.44 2.00 5.26
N GLY A 539 12.90 1.57 6.40
CA GLY A 539 13.68 1.26 7.61
C GLY A 539 13.99 2.46 8.52
N ALA A 540 13.67 3.69 8.09
CA ALA A 540 13.79 4.89 8.92
C ALA A 540 12.44 5.25 9.56
N LYS A 541 12.43 5.60 10.85
CA LYS A 541 11.24 6.17 11.48
C LYS A 541 11.03 7.60 10.98
N VAL A 542 9.84 7.87 10.45
CA VAL A 542 9.44 9.20 9.99
C VAL A 542 8.23 9.69 10.80
N PRO A 543 8.23 10.94 11.27
CA PRO A 543 7.05 11.55 11.87
C PRO A 543 5.98 11.79 10.80
N GLY A 544 4.73 11.58 11.17
CA GLY A 544 3.61 11.81 10.26
C GLY A 544 3.18 13.27 10.23
N VAL A 545 2.41 13.62 9.21
CA VAL A 545 1.66 14.88 9.17
C VAL A 545 0.75 15.03 10.41
N SER A 546 0.22 13.91 10.92
CA SER A 546 -0.49 13.84 12.20
C SER A 546 0.30 14.43 13.38
N THR A 547 1.62 14.20 13.41
CA THR A 547 2.51 14.69 14.46
C THR A 547 2.66 16.21 14.37
N THR A 548 2.77 16.74 13.15
CA THR A 548 2.79 18.18 12.90
C THR A 548 1.49 18.85 13.33
N THR A 549 0.34 18.25 13.02
CA THR A 549 -0.97 18.78 13.45
C THR A 549 -1.08 18.84 14.97
N LEU A 550 -0.62 17.81 15.68
CA LEU A 550 -0.60 17.79 17.15
C LEU A 550 0.34 18.87 17.72
N ALA A 551 1.55 18.98 17.19
CA ALA A 551 2.53 19.97 17.65
C ALA A 551 2.03 21.41 17.42
N LEU A 552 1.45 21.69 16.25
CA LEU A 552 0.84 23.01 15.96
C LEU A 552 -0.32 23.31 16.91
N SER A 553 -1.13 22.31 17.25
CA SER A 553 -2.22 22.48 18.21
C SER A 553 -1.70 22.79 19.61
N GLU A 554 -0.66 22.09 20.07
CA GLU A 554 -0.07 22.32 21.40
C GLU A 554 0.55 23.71 21.52
N ILE A 555 1.28 24.15 20.49
CA ILE A 555 1.88 25.49 20.45
C ILE A 555 0.78 26.55 20.43
N SER A 556 -0.26 26.37 19.59
CA SER A 556 -1.37 27.31 19.50
C SER A 556 -2.14 27.43 20.82
N THR A 557 -2.30 26.33 21.57
CA THR A 557 -2.93 26.34 22.89
C THR A 557 -2.09 27.12 23.91
N LYS A 558 -0.80 26.78 24.04
CA LYS A 558 0.10 27.46 24.98
C LYS A 558 0.26 28.95 24.67
N LEU A 559 0.27 29.31 23.38
CA LEU A 559 0.29 30.71 22.96
C LEU A 559 -1.02 31.42 23.31
N GLY A 560 -2.16 30.75 23.16
CA GLY A 560 -3.46 31.26 23.59
C GLY A 560 -3.54 31.51 25.09
N GLU A 561 -3.01 30.60 25.91
CA GLU A 561 -2.92 30.77 27.37
C GLU A 561 -2.09 32.00 27.75
N GLY A 562 -0.92 32.19 27.12
CA GLY A 562 -0.09 33.39 27.36
C GLY A 562 -0.74 34.70 26.93
N ILE A 563 -1.52 34.70 25.83
CA ILE A 563 -2.31 35.86 25.40
C ILE A 563 -3.43 36.15 26.41
N ASP A 564 -4.12 35.11 26.90
CA ASP A 564 -5.16 35.26 27.92
C ASP A 564 -4.62 35.90 29.21
N GLU A 565 -3.45 35.45 29.68
CA GLU A 565 -2.76 36.03 30.85
C GLU A 565 -2.34 37.48 30.60
N SER A 566 -1.82 37.79 29.41
CA SER A 566 -1.42 39.15 29.03
C SER A 566 -2.60 40.11 28.98
N ASN A 567 -3.71 39.71 28.35
CA ASN A 567 -4.95 40.51 28.26
C ASN A 567 -5.59 40.71 29.64
N LEU A 568 -5.55 39.69 30.51
CA LEU A 568 -5.96 39.86 31.91
C LEU A 568 -5.05 40.89 32.60
N GLY A 569 -3.73 40.78 32.43
CA GLY A 569 -2.76 41.74 32.98
C GLY A 569 -3.00 43.17 32.52
N GLU A 570 -3.30 43.39 31.23
CA GLU A 570 -3.62 44.72 30.68
C GLU A 570 -4.86 45.32 31.35
N VAL A 571 -5.92 44.52 31.51
CA VAL A 571 -7.13 44.96 32.21
C VAL A 571 -6.85 45.25 33.69
N VAL A 572 -6.04 44.42 34.36
CA VAL A 572 -5.64 44.66 35.76
C VAL A 572 -4.87 45.97 35.90
N VAL A 573 -3.93 46.26 35.00
CA VAL A 573 -3.20 47.55 34.98
C VAL A 573 -4.17 48.72 34.77
N SER A 574 -5.13 48.60 33.85
CA SER A 574 -6.16 49.62 33.65
C SER A 574 -7.00 49.84 34.92
N ARG A 575 -7.35 48.77 35.66
CA ARG A 575 -8.06 48.89 36.94
C ARG A 575 -7.21 49.51 38.04
N MET A 576 -5.92 49.20 38.07
CA MET A 576 -4.96 49.85 38.97
C MET A 576 -4.90 51.36 38.70
N GLU A 577 -4.82 51.77 37.42
CA GLU A 577 -4.84 53.18 37.03
C GLU A 577 -6.16 53.87 37.47
N GLU A 578 -7.31 53.26 37.16
CA GLU A 578 -8.62 53.77 37.59
C GLU A 578 -8.74 53.87 39.13
N ALA A 579 -8.24 52.88 39.86
CA ALA A 579 -8.28 52.86 41.33
C ALA A 579 -7.38 53.93 41.96
N ALA A 580 -6.22 54.21 41.34
CA ALA A 580 -5.32 55.29 41.77
C ALA A 580 -5.97 56.66 41.53
N GLU A 581 -6.53 56.88 40.33
CA GLU A 581 -7.25 58.12 40.00
C GLU A 581 -8.50 58.32 40.87
N ALA A 582 -9.18 57.24 41.27
CA ALA A 582 -10.33 57.30 42.16
C ALA A 582 -9.95 57.57 43.62
N TYR A 583 -8.70 57.30 44.02
CA TYR A 583 -8.19 57.64 45.36
C TYR A 583 -7.71 59.09 45.35
N ASP A 584 -8.65 60.02 45.33
CA ASP A 584 -8.36 61.45 45.19
C ASP A 584 -8.62 62.26 46.47
N THR A 585 -8.94 61.58 47.57
CA THR A 585 -9.11 62.12 48.93
C THR A 585 -8.86 61.02 49.98
N PHE A 586 -8.37 61.41 51.16
CA PHE A 586 -8.19 60.58 52.34
C PHE A 586 -9.40 60.65 53.28
N LEU A 587 -9.86 61.85 53.65
CA LEU A 587 -10.97 62.02 54.59
C LEU A 587 -12.35 62.09 53.91
N GLY A 588 -12.37 62.38 52.62
CA GLY A 588 -13.55 62.72 51.84
C GLY A 588 -13.42 64.11 51.23
N LYS A 589 -14.28 64.42 50.25
CA LYS A 589 -14.28 65.72 49.56
C LYS A 589 -15.69 66.28 49.42
N PRO A 590 -15.87 67.59 49.21
CA PRO A 590 -17.18 68.18 49.01
C PRO A 590 -17.98 67.56 47.85
N ASP A 591 -19.30 67.52 47.98
CA ASP A 591 -20.17 66.90 46.97
C ASP A 591 -20.11 67.63 45.62
N GLY A 592 -19.69 66.93 44.57
CA GLY A 592 -19.44 67.47 43.23
C GLY A 592 -18.05 68.10 43.03
N ALA A 593 -17.15 68.00 44.01
CA ALA A 593 -15.77 68.45 43.88
C ALA A 593 -14.87 67.40 43.17
N THR A 594 -13.77 67.88 42.59
CA THR A 594 -12.62 67.05 42.17
C THR A 594 -11.55 67.09 43.25
N GLY A 595 -10.89 65.97 43.53
CA GLY A 595 -9.85 65.90 44.56
C GLY A 595 -8.46 65.64 44.00
N ASP A 596 -7.43 65.91 44.80
CA ASP A 596 -6.10 65.35 44.70
C ASP A 596 -5.58 65.13 46.13
N VAL A 597 -5.05 63.95 46.44
CA VAL A 597 -4.50 63.66 47.77
C VAL A 597 -3.04 63.26 47.70
N ARG A 598 -2.26 63.71 48.69
CA ARG A 598 -0.87 63.28 48.88
C ARG A 598 -0.56 63.11 50.36
N PHE A 599 0.33 62.18 50.67
CA PHE A 599 0.79 61.95 52.04
C PHE A 599 2.25 62.35 52.16
N ILE A 600 2.62 63.00 53.25
CA ILE A 600 4.01 63.35 53.55
C ILE A 600 4.31 62.82 54.95
N PHE A 601 5.01 61.70 54.99
CA PHE A 601 5.53 61.14 56.23
C PHE A 601 6.87 61.79 56.52
N LYS A 602 7.01 62.39 57.69
CA LYS A 602 8.27 62.88 58.22
C LYS A 602 8.63 62.05 59.44
N LEU A 603 9.63 61.21 59.28
CA LEU A 603 10.23 60.47 60.39
C LEU A 603 11.25 61.37 61.06
N ASP A 604 11.23 61.40 62.39
CA ASP A 604 12.21 62.18 63.14
C ASP A 604 13.65 61.77 62.81
N GLY A 605 14.52 62.77 62.76
CA GLY A 605 15.96 62.55 62.71
C GLY A 605 16.49 61.95 64.01
N ILE A 606 17.75 61.52 63.96
CA ILE A 606 18.48 60.97 65.09
C ILE A 606 19.66 61.90 65.37
N ALA A 607 19.65 62.55 66.53
CA ALA A 607 20.76 63.37 67.00
C ALA A 607 20.99 63.14 68.50
N ALA A 608 22.17 63.50 69.01
CA ALA A 608 22.43 63.42 70.45
C ALA A 608 21.68 64.55 71.16
N ASP A 609 20.93 64.24 72.23
CA ASP A 609 20.20 65.25 73.00
C ASP A 609 21.16 66.33 73.56
N GLY A 610 21.20 67.51 72.92
CA GLY A 610 22.01 68.63 73.38
C GLY A 610 22.40 69.70 72.37
N GLU A 611 21.44 70.32 71.66
CA GLU A 611 21.32 71.79 71.54
C GLU A 611 19.91 72.22 71.09
#